data_AF-A0A2D5Z1N1-F1
#
_entry.id   AF-A0A2D5Z1N1-F1
#
_cell.length_a   1.000
_cell.length_b   1.000
_cell.length_c   1.000
_cell.angle_alpha   90.00
_cell.angle_beta   90.00
_cell.angle_gamma   90.00
#
_symmetry.space_group_name_H-M   'P 1'
#
loop_
_entity.id
_entity.type
_entity.pdbx_description
1 polymer ?
#
loop_
_entity_poly.entity_id
_entity_poly.type
_entity_poly.pdbx_seq_one_letter_code
_entity_poly.pdbx_strand_id
1 'polypeptide(L)'
;MQDGFNEVGYHVLRGALTEAEVDRLAGPIHAAFVDGTYDGCREDSAYPATGRHTMGPRILETHPEIADLSLAHPAIVGAIESLLGEPATLAQYWSIMRTPGTGVGDAPFVNGSQAHFDYKPWRCVGSFLKWMFAIIPFVDYTETAGPLLVSPGSHLQTKVLPSDGRVHPVDAAMVTSPADIALDDPGLKKGDVILMHGFAWHEARPNTGSTDRSGLYMKFHARSSPPACGPTIFPSQVHDHLRDEARHLVPHHRRDGRYAAVRDGLVGGIDEARILIEDDEQRVLMLRDGADGWTLPRLPAAEEETGSILDACNVMGSVFEQARTRLGLRLSWLSWLLDLPGSAPDGHGAWRCRVYGHRLSGPAPQVVGAGGAAHEHRWMTAAQLGEAATADQLECGGQERKWLRMWQQQEDEQGRAVTRGFGFPKAIKKHFSYNSNGNPPGSCRVGVFDAEGLPASRS
;
A
#
# COMPACT_ATOMS: atom_id res chain seq x y z
N MET A 1 -0.02 18.37 20.27
CA MET A 1 -0.06 17.75 18.92
C MET A 1 -0.90 16.49 18.95
N GLN A 2 -0.51 15.47 19.75
CA GLN A 2 -1.20 14.17 19.80
C GLN A 2 -2.71 14.26 20.09
N ASP A 3 -3.11 14.92 21.17
CA ASP A 3 -4.53 14.94 21.58
C ASP A 3 -5.43 15.55 20.51
N GLY A 4 -5.03 16.70 19.95
CA GLY A 4 -5.75 17.34 18.85
C GLY A 4 -5.78 16.48 17.58
N PHE A 5 -4.69 15.78 17.24
CA PHE A 5 -4.68 14.86 16.10
C PHE A 5 -5.60 13.65 16.32
N ASN A 6 -5.61 13.09 17.53
CA ASN A 6 -6.47 11.95 17.87
C ASN A 6 -7.97 12.31 17.85
N GLU A 7 -8.32 13.55 18.20
CA GLU A 7 -9.70 14.04 18.18
C GLU A 7 -10.15 14.47 16.77
N VAL A 8 -9.32 15.26 16.08
CA VAL A 8 -9.69 15.92 14.82
C VAL A 8 -9.30 15.08 13.59
N GLY A 9 -8.25 14.26 13.68
CA GLY A 9 -7.80 13.40 12.58
C GLY A 9 -6.80 14.04 11.62
N TYR A 10 -6.39 15.29 11.86
CA TYR A 10 -5.30 15.93 11.13
C TYR A 10 -4.56 16.98 11.96
N HIS A 11 -3.35 17.34 11.52
CA HIS A 11 -2.53 18.39 12.11
C HIS A 11 -1.74 19.12 11.02
N VAL A 12 -1.62 20.45 11.10
CA VAL A 12 -0.83 21.24 10.15
C VAL A 12 0.44 21.75 10.82
N LEU A 13 1.59 21.34 10.30
CA LEU A 13 2.89 21.93 10.61
C LEU A 13 3.06 23.19 9.77
N ARG A 14 2.84 24.35 10.38
CA ARG A 14 2.91 25.64 9.69
C ARG A 14 4.35 26.01 9.37
N GLY A 15 4.62 26.36 8.11
CA GLY A 15 5.95 26.77 7.65
C GLY A 15 7.06 25.76 8.01
N ALA A 16 6.75 24.46 7.95
CA ALA A 16 7.70 23.39 8.24
C ALA A 16 8.86 23.35 7.24
N LEU A 17 8.64 23.90 6.04
CA LEU A 17 9.65 24.16 5.03
C LEU A 17 9.64 25.65 4.71
N THR A 18 10.83 26.20 4.49
CA THR A 18 10.99 27.51 3.88
C THR A 18 10.57 27.49 2.42
N GLU A 19 10.21 28.65 1.85
CA GLU A 19 9.87 28.74 0.41
C GLU A 19 11.01 28.22 -0.48
N ALA A 20 12.27 28.50 -0.10
CA ALA A 20 13.45 28.03 -0.83
C ALA A 20 13.64 26.50 -0.75
N GLU A 21 13.26 25.86 0.36
CA GLU A 21 13.24 24.39 0.45
C GLU A 21 12.15 23.81 -0.44
N VAL A 22 10.96 24.42 -0.44
CA VAL A 22 9.86 24.00 -1.32
C VAL A 22 10.25 24.15 -2.78
N ASP A 23 10.90 25.24 -3.18
CA ASP A 23 11.33 25.44 -4.57
C ASP A 23 12.41 24.44 -5.00
N ARG A 24 13.35 24.09 -4.11
CA ARG A 24 14.34 23.03 -4.37
C ARG A 24 13.71 21.65 -4.49
N LEU A 25 12.69 21.35 -3.67
CA LEU A 25 11.92 20.11 -3.76
C LEU A 25 11.07 20.04 -5.04
N ALA A 26 10.37 21.14 -5.36
CA ALA A 26 9.42 21.20 -6.47
C ALA A 26 10.11 21.29 -7.84
N GLY A 27 11.30 21.91 -7.92
CA GLY A 27 12.01 22.15 -9.18
C GLY A 27 12.17 20.92 -10.07
N PRO A 28 12.83 19.83 -9.61
CA PRO A 28 12.97 18.61 -10.40
C PRO A 28 11.64 17.96 -10.76
N ILE A 29 10.64 18.05 -9.87
CA ILE A 29 9.30 17.50 -10.07
C ILE A 29 8.55 18.26 -11.17
N HIS A 30 8.60 19.60 -11.15
CA HIS A 30 7.97 20.44 -12.17
C HIS A 30 8.67 20.29 -13.52
N ALA A 31 10.01 20.20 -13.54
CA ALA A 31 10.76 19.91 -14.75
C ALA A 31 10.31 18.58 -15.38
N ALA A 32 10.14 17.52 -14.57
CA ALA A 32 9.66 16.24 -15.06
C ALA A 32 8.25 16.31 -15.68
N PHE A 33 7.35 17.15 -15.13
CA PHE A 33 6.04 17.40 -15.73
C PHE A 33 6.14 18.12 -17.08
N VAL A 34 6.97 19.17 -17.17
CA VAL A 34 7.22 19.93 -18.41
C VAL A 34 7.83 19.04 -19.50
N ASP A 35 8.79 18.20 -19.11
CA ASP A 35 9.54 17.34 -20.04
C ASP A 35 8.77 16.06 -20.41
N GLY A 36 7.59 15.83 -19.81
CA GLY A 36 6.77 14.63 -20.08
C GLY A 36 7.35 13.33 -19.53
N THR A 37 8.21 13.38 -18.50
CA THR A 37 8.92 12.22 -17.93
C THR A 37 8.26 11.62 -16.68
N TYR A 38 7.05 12.09 -16.34
CA TYR A 38 6.26 11.64 -15.19
C TYR A 38 5.43 10.36 -15.46
N ASP A 39 4.99 9.71 -14.38
CA ASP A 39 4.22 8.47 -14.44
C ASP A 39 2.84 8.67 -15.09
N GLY A 40 2.58 7.93 -16.18
CA GLY A 40 1.31 7.99 -16.89
C GLY A 40 1.18 9.18 -17.86
N CYS A 41 2.30 9.81 -18.23
CA CYS A 41 2.35 10.71 -19.38
C CYS A 41 1.83 9.99 -20.64
N ARG A 42 0.91 10.64 -21.36
CA ARG A 42 0.34 10.18 -22.63
C ARG A 42 0.28 11.36 -23.59
N GLU A 43 0.65 11.15 -24.84
CA GLU A 43 0.74 12.24 -25.84
C GLU A 43 -0.56 13.06 -25.97
N ASP A 44 -1.72 12.41 -25.83
CA ASP A 44 -3.05 13.02 -26.01
C ASP A 44 -3.53 13.83 -24.79
N SER A 45 -2.86 13.70 -23.66
CA SER A 45 -3.28 14.27 -22.37
C SER A 45 -2.10 14.72 -21.53
N ALA A 46 -0.95 15.01 -22.17
CA ALA A 46 0.25 15.43 -21.47
C ALA A 46 0.09 16.85 -20.89
N TYR A 47 0.64 17.09 -19.70
CA TYR A 47 0.86 18.44 -19.18
C TYR A 47 1.49 19.35 -20.27
N PRO A 48 0.98 20.58 -20.49
CA PRO A 48 0.04 21.34 -19.65
C PRO A 48 -1.44 21.20 -20.02
N ALA A 49 -1.86 20.14 -20.72
CA ALA A 49 -3.27 19.89 -21.00
C ALA A 49 -4.10 19.84 -19.70
N THR A 50 -5.36 20.25 -19.78
CA THR A 50 -6.24 20.30 -18.61
C THR A 50 -6.40 18.92 -17.98
N GLY A 51 -6.00 18.76 -16.72
CA GLY A 51 -6.26 17.55 -15.96
C GLY A 51 -5.34 17.32 -14.76
N ARG A 52 -5.46 16.12 -14.21
CA ARG A 52 -4.62 15.63 -13.12
C ARG A 52 -3.44 14.81 -13.65
N HIS A 53 -2.23 15.38 -13.55
CA HIS A 53 -0.97 14.73 -13.88
C HIS A 53 -0.25 14.26 -12.62
N THR A 54 0.46 13.15 -12.72
CA THR A 54 0.91 12.40 -11.54
C THR A 54 2.32 11.87 -11.68
N MET A 55 3.12 11.89 -10.61
CA MET A 55 4.46 11.29 -10.62
C MET A 55 4.74 10.53 -9.33
N GLY A 56 5.08 9.27 -9.45
CA GLY A 56 5.46 8.37 -8.36
C GLY A 56 6.92 8.50 -7.94
N PRO A 57 7.51 7.45 -7.35
CA PRO A 57 8.85 7.51 -6.77
C PRO A 57 9.98 7.46 -7.80
N ARG A 58 9.70 7.35 -9.10
CA ARG A 58 10.73 7.36 -10.16
C ARG A 58 11.66 8.57 -10.08
N ILE A 59 11.13 9.74 -9.70
CA ILE A 59 11.93 10.96 -9.54
C ILE A 59 13.07 10.79 -8.52
N LEU A 60 12.88 9.92 -7.53
CA LEU A 60 13.88 9.64 -6.49
C LEU A 60 15.05 8.81 -7.00
N GLU A 61 14.96 8.23 -8.20
CA GLU A 61 16.11 7.57 -8.84
C GLU A 61 17.13 8.60 -9.35
N THR A 62 16.66 9.68 -9.98
CA THR A 62 17.52 10.69 -10.60
C THR A 62 17.77 11.91 -9.71
N HIS A 63 16.87 12.17 -8.76
CA HIS A 63 16.94 13.25 -7.78
C HIS A 63 16.76 12.74 -6.35
N PRO A 64 17.62 11.84 -5.86
CA PRO A 64 17.48 11.32 -4.50
C PRO A 64 17.64 12.40 -3.42
N GLU A 65 18.30 13.52 -3.71
CA GLU A 65 18.53 14.64 -2.80
C GLU A 65 17.25 15.32 -2.32
N ILE A 66 16.16 15.25 -3.09
CA ILE A 66 14.87 15.84 -2.68
C ILE A 66 14.23 15.07 -1.52
N ALA A 67 14.72 13.86 -1.20
CA ALA A 67 14.30 13.10 -0.04
C ALA A 67 14.60 13.83 1.28
N ASP A 68 15.74 14.55 1.36
CA ASP A 68 16.12 15.32 2.55
C ASP A 68 15.17 16.50 2.82
N LEU A 69 14.53 17.00 1.77
CA LEU A 69 13.55 18.09 1.83
C LEU A 69 12.11 17.59 2.00
N SER A 70 11.89 16.27 1.98
CA SER A 70 10.54 15.69 1.99
C SER A 70 10.45 14.53 2.99
N LEU A 71 10.62 13.30 2.53
CA LEU A 71 10.39 12.09 3.31
C LEU A 71 11.35 11.95 4.49
N ALA A 72 12.52 12.57 4.46
CA ALA A 72 13.53 12.52 5.52
C ALA A 72 13.73 13.86 6.25
N HIS A 73 12.87 14.85 6.00
CA HIS A 73 12.97 16.14 6.66
C HIS A 73 12.71 15.99 8.18
N PRO A 74 13.62 16.43 9.08
CA PRO A 74 13.52 16.14 10.51
C PRO A 74 12.21 16.59 11.18
N ALA A 75 11.68 17.77 10.79
CA ALA A 75 10.43 18.27 11.34
C ALA A 75 9.21 17.44 10.89
N ILE A 76 9.26 16.88 9.68
CA ILE A 76 8.18 16.05 9.13
C ILE A 76 8.21 14.67 9.76
N VAL A 77 9.36 13.98 9.70
CA VAL A 77 9.51 12.62 10.23
C VAL A 77 9.30 12.59 11.73
N GLY A 78 9.88 13.54 12.48
CA GLY A 78 9.70 13.61 13.92
C GLY A 78 8.24 13.78 14.32
N ALA A 79 7.46 14.56 13.58
CA ALA A 79 6.02 14.70 13.82
C ALA A 79 5.24 13.42 13.46
N ILE A 80 5.56 12.78 12.34
CA ILE A 80 4.93 11.53 11.90
C ILE A 80 5.16 10.41 12.92
N GLU A 81 6.41 10.18 13.33
CA GLU A 81 6.76 9.12 14.27
C GLU A 81 6.22 9.38 15.67
N SER A 82 6.17 10.65 16.09
CA SER A 82 5.49 11.06 17.32
C SER A 82 4.00 10.72 17.26
N LEU A 83 3.31 11.09 16.18
CA LEU A 83 1.88 10.83 16.00
C LEU A 83 1.53 9.35 15.86
N LEU A 84 2.39 8.56 15.19
CA LEU A 84 2.28 7.09 15.16
C LEU A 84 2.67 6.45 16.49
N GLY A 85 3.48 7.11 17.31
CA GLY A 85 4.04 6.58 18.56
C GLY A 85 5.12 5.52 18.35
N GLU A 86 5.66 5.40 17.14
CA GLU A 86 6.66 4.40 16.75
C GLU A 86 7.36 4.79 15.43
N PRO A 87 8.46 4.11 15.04
CA PRO A 87 9.12 4.37 13.76
C PRO A 87 8.18 4.20 12.56
N ALA A 88 8.33 5.10 11.59
CA ALA A 88 7.52 5.14 10.38
C ALA A 88 8.21 4.43 9.21
N THR A 89 7.42 4.04 8.21
CA THR A 89 7.91 3.55 6.92
C THR A 89 7.11 4.18 5.80
N LEU A 90 7.80 4.61 4.74
CA LEU A 90 7.20 5.23 3.56
C LEU A 90 6.38 4.19 2.79
N ALA A 91 5.09 4.48 2.64
CA ALA A 91 4.15 3.69 1.87
C ALA A 91 4.00 4.20 0.43
N GLN A 92 4.09 5.51 0.24
CA GLN A 92 3.79 6.16 -1.03
C GLN A 92 4.57 7.47 -1.13
N TYR A 93 5.13 7.73 -2.32
CA TYR A 93 5.69 9.01 -2.69
C TYR A 93 5.05 9.46 -4.00
N TRP A 94 4.21 10.50 -3.95
CA TRP A 94 3.38 10.86 -5.09
C TRP A 94 3.22 12.38 -5.26
N SER A 95 3.77 12.95 -6.33
CA SER A 95 3.43 14.32 -6.74
C SER A 95 2.18 14.37 -7.61
N ILE A 96 1.32 15.37 -7.36
CA ILE A 96 0.10 15.63 -8.13
C ILE A 96 0.14 17.06 -8.65
N MET A 97 -0.05 17.21 -9.96
CA MET A 97 -0.22 18.49 -10.66
C MET A 97 -1.67 18.58 -11.17
N ARG A 98 -2.41 19.59 -10.73
CA ARG A 98 -3.78 19.87 -11.17
C ARG A 98 -3.83 21.22 -11.87
N THR A 99 -3.95 21.19 -13.19
CA THR A 99 -4.00 22.41 -14.00
C THR A 99 -5.36 23.13 -13.86
N PRO A 100 -5.46 24.41 -14.29
CA PRO A 100 -6.74 25.12 -14.39
C PRO A 100 -7.84 24.31 -15.07
N GLY A 101 -9.03 24.29 -14.47
CA GLY A 101 -10.19 23.52 -14.94
C GLY A 101 -10.27 22.09 -14.38
N THR A 102 -9.22 21.59 -13.72
CA THR A 102 -9.23 20.24 -13.14
C THR A 102 -10.23 20.13 -12.00
N GLY A 103 -11.24 19.29 -12.17
CA GLY A 103 -12.30 19.02 -11.22
C GLY A 103 -13.65 19.65 -11.59
N VAL A 104 -13.72 20.43 -12.67
CA VAL A 104 -14.91 21.23 -13.03
C VAL A 104 -15.91 20.48 -13.90
N GLY A 105 -15.48 19.45 -14.64
CA GLY A 105 -16.34 18.71 -15.56
C GLY A 105 -16.25 17.20 -15.40
N ASP A 106 -17.14 16.46 -16.05
CA ASP A 106 -17.22 14.99 -15.94
C ASP A 106 -16.29 14.24 -16.90
N ALA A 107 -15.57 14.96 -17.75
CA ALA A 107 -14.61 14.35 -18.65
C ALA A 107 -13.52 13.60 -17.85
N PRO A 108 -13.03 12.44 -18.35
CA PRO A 108 -11.89 11.76 -17.76
C PRO A 108 -10.72 12.73 -17.54
N PHE A 109 -9.97 12.56 -16.45
CA PHE A 109 -8.84 13.43 -16.05
C PHE A 109 -9.21 14.85 -15.58
N VAL A 110 -10.41 15.33 -15.91
CA VAL A 110 -10.97 16.64 -15.50
C VAL A 110 -11.98 16.48 -14.35
N ASN A 111 -12.38 15.26 -14.00
CA ASN A 111 -13.33 15.03 -12.92
C ASN A 111 -12.78 15.34 -11.53
N GLY A 112 -13.66 15.85 -10.66
CA GLY A 112 -13.33 16.15 -9.27
C GLY A 112 -13.13 14.87 -8.44
N SER A 113 -12.37 14.97 -7.35
CA SER A 113 -12.45 13.97 -6.29
C SER A 113 -13.62 14.33 -5.38
N GLN A 114 -14.57 13.41 -5.22
CA GLN A 114 -15.55 13.47 -4.15
C GLN A 114 -14.89 13.15 -2.80
N ALA A 115 -15.55 13.51 -1.69
CA ALA A 115 -15.14 13.09 -0.36
C ALA A 115 -14.91 11.57 -0.29
N HIS A 116 -13.76 11.17 0.24
CA HIS A 116 -13.33 9.78 0.34
C HIS A 116 -12.29 9.60 1.44
N PHE A 117 -11.95 8.34 1.73
CA PHE A 117 -10.68 7.99 2.39
C PHE A 117 -9.99 6.85 1.65
N ASP A 118 -8.72 6.60 1.98
CA ASP A 118 -7.83 5.80 1.15
C ASP A 118 -7.54 4.40 1.68
N TYR A 119 -8.29 3.93 2.69
CA TYR A 119 -8.26 2.52 3.05
C TYR A 119 -8.90 1.68 1.93
N LYS A 120 -8.02 1.08 1.13
CA LYS A 120 -8.30 0.33 -0.08
C LYS A 120 -7.49 -0.97 0.04
N PRO A 121 -8.03 -2.01 0.70
CA PRO A 121 -7.32 -3.26 0.97
C PRO A 121 -6.94 -4.06 -0.29
N TRP A 122 -7.30 -3.57 -1.48
CA TRP A 122 -6.86 -4.06 -2.78
C TRP A 122 -5.68 -3.27 -3.39
N ARG A 123 -4.98 -2.44 -2.60
CA ARG A 123 -3.81 -1.65 -3.03
C ARG A 123 -2.67 -1.69 -2.03
N CYS A 124 -1.42 -1.69 -2.52
CA CYS A 124 -0.21 -1.53 -1.70
C CYS A 124 -0.29 -0.26 -0.85
N VAL A 125 -0.64 0.86 -1.48
CA VAL A 125 -0.68 2.19 -0.83
C VAL A 125 -1.93 2.46 0.04
N GLY A 126 -2.78 1.46 0.26
CA GLY A 126 -4.07 1.62 0.94
C GLY A 126 -4.48 0.46 1.85
N SER A 127 -3.62 -0.54 2.03
CA SER A 127 -3.93 -1.76 2.81
C SER A 127 -3.32 -1.76 4.22
N PHE A 128 -3.14 -0.57 4.81
CA PHE A 128 -2.58 -0.38 6.15
C PHE A 128 -3.68 -0.15 7.20
N LEU A 129 -3.39 -0.45 8.46
CA LEU A 129 -4.33 -0.26 9.57
C LEU A 129 -3.92 0.86 10.52
N LYS A 130 -2.62 1.19 10.60
CA LYS A 130 -2.07 2.32 11.34
C LYS A 130 -1.12 3.14 10.47
N TRP A 131 -1.63 4.25 9.94
CA TRP A 131 -0.97 5.01 8.88
C TRP A 131 -1.53 6.42 8.76
N MET A 132 -0.81 7.29 8.05
CA MET A 132 -1.17 8.68 7.82
C MET A 132 -0.64 9.20 6.49
N PHE A 133 -1.22 10.30 6.04
CA PHE A 133 -0.69 11.12 4.96
C PHE A 133 0.26 12.17 5.50
N ALA A 134 1.23 12.58 4.68
CA ALA A 134 1.98 13.81 4.83
C ALA A 134 1.98 14.54 3.49
N ILE A 135 1.35 15.71 3.42
CA ILE A 135 1.15 16.45 2.18
C ILE A 135 1.84 17.80 2.27
N ILE A 136 2.71 18.06 1.28
CA ILE A 136 3.47 19.30 1.13
C ILE A 136 2.92 20.07 -0.08
N PRO A 137 2.14 21.14 0.10
CA PRO A 137 1.76 22.03 -0.98
C PRO A 137 2.98 22.78 -1.53
N PHE A 138 3.13 22.79 -2.85
CA PHE A 138 4.18 23.58 -3.53
C PHE A 138 3.74 25.02 -3.81
N VAL A 139 2.45 25.28 -3.69
CA VAL A 139 1.78 26.57 -3.87
C VAL A 139 0.70 26.71 -2.82
N ASP A 140 0.20 27.92 -2.57
CA ASP A 140 -0.96 28.12 -1.72
C ASP A 140 -2.19 27.38 -2.26
N TYR A 141 -2.86 26.61 -1.41
CA TYR A 141 -4.11 25.95 -1.75
C TYR A 141 -5.27 26.90 -1.45
N THR A 142 -5.39 27.94 -2.27
CA THR A 142 -6.47 28.92 -2.18
C THR A 142 -7.81 28.32 -2.63
N GLU A 143 -8.91 29.03 -2.34
CA GLU A 143 -10.25 28.69 -2.80
C GLU A 143 -10.30 28.41 -4.32
N THR A 144 -9.64 29.24 -5.12
CA THR A 144 -9.63 29.11 -6.59
C THR A 144 -8.65 28.06 -7.09
N ALA A 145 -7.51 27.86 -6.43
CA ALA A 145 -6.59 26.79 -6.78
C ALA A 145 -7.17 25.39 -6.47
N GLY A 146 -8.17 25.34 -5.58
CA GLY A 146 -8.85 24.12 -5.15
C GLY A 146 -8.26 23.60 -3.84
N PRO A 147 -8.83 23.96 -2.66
CA PRO A 147 -8.29 23.53 -1.38
C PRO A 147 -8.37 22.01 -1.19
N LEU A 148 -7.54 21.50 -0.26
CA LEU A 148 -7.71 20.15 0.29
C LEU A 148 -8.54 20.26 1.56
N LEU A 149 -9.79 19.82 1.50
CA LEU A 149 -10.67 19.81 2.66
C LEU A 149 -10.54 18.48 3.42
N VAL A 150 -10.71 18.53 4.73
CA VAL A 150 -10.67 17.36 5.62
C VAL A 150 -11.88 17.37 6.53
N SER A 151 -12.45 16.21 6.85
CA SER A 151 -13.58 16.10 7.77
C SER A 151 -13.10 15.78 9.20
N PRO A 152 -13.18 16.72 10.16
CA PRO A 152 -12.80 16.49 11.54
C PRO A 152 -13.49 15.27 12.17
N GLY A 153 -12.72 14.43 12.87
CA GLY A 153 -13.26 13.28 13.62
C GLY A 153 -13.74 12.10 12.76
N SER A 154 -13.76 12.24 11.43
CA SER A 154 -14.21 11.18 10.51
C SER A 154 -13.37 9.90 10.59
N HIS A 155 -12.09 9.99 10.99
CA HIS A 155 -11.22 8.84 11.20
C HIS A 155 -11.68 7.93 12.34
N LEU A 156 -12.42 8.46 13.32
CA LEU A 156 -12.96 7.69 14.46
C LEU A 156 -14.16 6.82 14.07
N GLN A 157 -14.74 7.05 12.88
CA GLN A 157 -15.86 6.25 12.38
C GLN A 157 -15.40 4.87 11.87
N THR A 158 -14.13 4.74 11.48
CA THR A 158 -13.53 3.45 11.12
C THR A 158 -12.92 2.80 12.35
N LYS A 159 -13.22 1.52 12.59
CA LYS A 159 -12.67 0.77 13.73
C LYS A 159 -11.88 -0.44 13.25
N VAL A 160 -10.61 -0.50 13.65
CA VAL A 160 -9.82 -1.72 13.57
C VAL A 160 -10.22 -2.61 14.75
N LEU A 161 -10.67 -3.82 14.45
CA LEU A 161 -11.19 -4.76 15.45
C LEU A 161 -10.08 -5.62 16.06
N PRO A 162 -10.34 -6.28 17.21
CA PRO A 162 -9.42 -7.27 17.74
C PRO A 162 -9.08 -8.34 16.69
N SER A 163 -7.85 -8.84 16.76
CA SER A 163 -7.37 -9.89 15.86
C SER A 163 -8.19 -11.17 15.99
N ASP A 164 -8.37 -11.87 14.88
CA ASP A 164 -8.93 -13.21 14.81
C ASP A 164 -7.89 -14.33 15.09
N GLY A 165 -6.71 -13.94 15.58
CA GLY A 165 -5.54 -14.76 15.80
C GLY A 165 -4.46 -14.62 14.73
N ARG A 166 -4.76 -14.00 13.58
CA ARG A 166 -3.79 -13.76 12.48
C ARG A 166 -3.86 -12.36 11.90
N VAL A 167 -5.08 -11.86 11.70
CA VAL A 167 -5.36 -10.58 11.05
C VAL A 167 -6.48 -9.84 11.77
N HIS A 168 -6.57 -8.54 11.54
CA HIS A 168 -7.54 -7.65 12.14
C HIS A 168 -8.65 -7.29 11.15
N PRO A 169 -9.91 -7.64 11.44
CA PRO A 169 -11.06 -7.13 10.70
C PRO A 169 -11.20 -5.62 10.90
N VAL A 170 -11.88 -4.96 9.97
CA VAL A 170 -12.11 -3.51 10.01
C VAL A 170 -13.58 -3.23 9.79
N ASP A 171 -14.21 -2.51 10.71
CA ASP A 171 -15.46 -1.81 10.46
C ASP A 171 -15.14 -0.50 9.75
N ALA A 172 -15.08 -0.55 8.41
CA ALA A 172 -14.73 0.61 7.60
C ALA A 172 -15.93 1.54 7.48
N ALA A 173 -15.76 2.81 7.82
CA ALA A 173 -16.84 3.79 7.75
C ALA A 173 -17.37 3.92 6.32
N MET A 174 -18.68 4.05 6.18
CA MET A 174 -19.31 4.38 4.90
C MET A 174 -19.37 5.90 4.75
N VAL A 175 -18.62 6.45 3.78
CA VAL A 175 -18.63 7.88 3.50
C VAL A 175 -20.03 8.27 2.99
N THR A 176 -20.68 9.16 3.73
CA THR A 176 -22.08 9.53 3.54
C THR A 176 -22.28 10.44 2.32
N SER A 177 -23.51 10.89 2.08
CA SER A 177 -23.78 11.91 1.06
C SER A 177 -22.96 13.18 1.33
N PRO A 178 -22.43 13.86 0.30
CA PRO A 178 -21.66 15.10 0.50
C PRO A 178 -22.40 16.19 1.28
N ALA A 179 -23.73 16.23 1.26
CA ALA A 179 -24.53 17.17 2.06
C ALA A 179 -24.43 16.93 3.58
N ASP A 180 -24.06 15.71 3.98
CA ASP A 180 -23.98 15.29 5.39
C ASP A 180 -22.53 15.29 5.92
N ILE A 181 -21.56 15.71 5.10
CA ILE A 181 -20.15 15.73 5.48
C ILE A 181 -19.73 17.16 5.83
N ALA A 182 -19.35 17.36 7.09
CA ALA A 182 -18.66 18.58 7.49
C ALA A 182 -17.20 18.51 7.01
N LEU A 183 -16.80 19.49 6.20
CA LEU A 183 -15.47 19.61 5.62
C LEU A 183 -14.86 20.95 6.01
N ASP A 184 -13.67 20.90 6.61
CA ASP A 184 -12.89 22.07 6.98
C ASP A 184 -11.79 22.33 5.95
N ASP A 185 -11.55 23.59 5.61
CA ASP A 185 -10.36 24.01 4.88
C ASP A 185 -9.23 24.33 5.87
N PRO A 186 -8.15 23.53 5.91
CA PRO A 186 -7.00 23.82 6.75
C PRO A 186 -6.23 25.08 6.31
N GLY A 187 -6.53 25.66 5.14
CA GLY A 187 -5.89 26.87 4.63
C GLY A 187 -4.40 26.67 4.39
N LEU A 188 -4.04 25.62 3.63
CA LEU A 188 -2.65 25.22 3.43
C LEU A 188 -1.89 26.23 2.57
N LYS A 189 -0.73 26.66 3.08
CA LYS A 189 0.20 27.58 2.43
C LYS A 189 1.42 26.84 1.91
N LYS A 190 2.09 27.41 0.90
CA LYS A 190 3.41 26.93 0.48
C LYS A 190 4.34 26.80 1.69
N GLY A 191 4.94 25.62 1.87
CA GLY A 191 5.84 25.33 3.01
C GLY A 191 5.16 24.78 4.26
N ASP A 192 3.83 24.77 4.32
CA ASP A 192 3.11 23.97 5.32
C ASP A 192 3.28 22.47 5.05
N VAL A 193 3.00 21.64 6.06
CA VAL A 193 2.79 20.20 5.89
C VAL A 193 1.54 19.80 6.65
N ILE A 194 0.58 19.17 5.98
CA ILE A 194 -0.56 18.56 6.67
C ILE A 194 -0.31 17.07 6.87
N LEU A 195 -0.49 16.64 8.12
CA LEU A 195 -0.51 15.24 8.52
C LEU A 195 -1.96 14.83 8.74
N MET A 196 -2.44 13.79 8.08
CA MET A 196 -3.84 13.33 8.18
C MET A 196 -3.90 11.86 8.50
N HIS A 197 -4.76 11.45 9.43
CA HIS A 197 -5.02 10.06 9.73
C HIS A 197 -5.46 9.31 8.45
N GLY A 198 -5.00 8.08 8.23
CA GLY A 198 -5.31 7.30 7.01
C GLY A 198 -6.81 7.02 6.78
N PHE A 199 -7.63 7.15 7.82
CA PHE A 199 -9.10 7.01 7.79
C PHE A 199 -9.83 8.37 7.74
N ALA A 200 -9.13 9.50 7.77
CA ALA A 200 -9.75 10.80 7.68
C ALA A 200 -10.34 11.02 6.29
N TRP A 201 -11.62 11.38 6.24
CA TRP A 201 -12.30 11.72 5.00
C TRP A 201 -11.78 13.06 4.50
N HIS A 202 -11.54 13.16 3.20
CA HIS A 202 -10.98 14.35 2.58
C HIS A 202 -11.46 14.51 1.14
N GLU A 203 -11.38 15.75 0.66
CA GLU A 203 -11.82 16.14 -0.67
C GLU A 203 -10.87 17.18 -1.25
N ALA A 204 -10.35 16.94 -2.46
CA ALA A 204 -9.60 17.96 -3.19
C ALA A 204 -10.57 18.73 -4.12
N ARG A 205 -10.86 19.98 -3.79
CA ARG A 205 -11.81 20.82 -4.53
C ARG A 205 -11.33 21.14 -5.95
N PRO A 206 -12.23 21.46 -6.89
CA PRO A 206 -11.85 21.83 -8.25
C PRO A 206 -10.87 23.01 -8.29
N ASN A 207 -9.94 23.00 -9.25
CA ASN A 207 -9.12 24.16 -9.59
C ASN A 207 -9.88 25.02 -10.61
N THR A 208 -10.50 26.11 -10.13
CA THR A 208 -11.24 27.08 -10.93
C THR A 208 -10.42 28.35 -11.24
N GLY A 209 -9.19 28.42 -10.72
CA GLY A 209 -8.26 29.52 -10.92
C GLY A 209 -7.54 29.46 -12.25
N SER A 210 -6.48 30.28 -12.36
CA SER A 210 -5.66 30.43 -13.56
C SER A 210 -4.24 29.87 -13.41
N THR A 211 -3.94 29.21 -12.29
CA THR A 211 -2.61 28.67 -11.97
C THR A 211 -2.71 27.20 -11.63
N ASP A 212 -1.63 26.47 -11.85
CA ASP A 212 -1.56 25.07 -11.42
C ASP A 212 -1.56 24.94 -9.90
N ARG A 213 -2.25 23.90 -9.41
CA ARG A 213 -2.16 23.45 -8.03
C ARG A 213 -1.30 22.20 -7.98
N SER A 214 -0.14 22.29 -7.34
CA SER A 214 0.78 21.15 -7.20
C SER A 214 1.20 20.89 -5.75
N GLY A 215 1.63 19.66 -5.48
CA GLY A 215 2.16 19.27 -4.19
C GLY A 215 2.61 17.82 -4.15
N LEU A 216 3.34 17.47 -3.09
CA LEU A 216 3.80 16.13 -2.81
C LEU A 216 2.90 15.47 -1.75
N TYR A 217 2.39 14.29 -2.07
CA TYR A 217 1.47 13.49 -1.28
C TYR A 217 2.17 12.19 -0.89
N MET A 218 2.70 12.16 0.32
CA MET A 218 3.32 10.99 0.90
C MET A 218 2.36 10.26 1.82
N LYS A 219 2.56 8.96 1.97
CA LYS A 219 1.92 8.16 3.00
C LYS A 219 2.98 7.46 3.82
N PHE A 220 2.73 7.36 5.11
CA PHE A 220 3.58 6.64 6.05
C PHE A 220 2.73 5.69 6.87
N HIS A 221 3.27 4.52 7.16
CA HIS A 221 2.66 3.58 8.08
C HIS A 221 3.57 3.34 9.28
N ALA A 222 2.95 2.99 10.39
CA ALA A 222 3.66 2.44 11.54
C ALA A 222 4.40 1.17 11.10
N ARG A 223 5.64 0.99 11.57
CA ARG A 223 6.40 -0.23 11.30
C ARG A 223 5.66 -1.49 11.77
N SER A 224 4.89 -1.38 12.85
CA SER A 224 4.03 -2.46 13.36
C SER A 224 2.78 -2.72 12.52
N SER A 225 2.44 -1.92 11.51
CA SER A 225 1.24 -2.12 10.69
C SER A 225 1.58 -2.16 9.20
N PRO A 226 2.20 -3.27 8.74
CA PRO A 226 2.57 -3.41 7.35
C PRO A 226 1.33 -3.50 6.43
N PRO A 227 1.48 -3.18 5.13
CA PRO A 227 0.39 -3.27 4.16
C PRO A 227 0.03 -4.72 3.87
N ALA A 228 -1.26 -5.05 3.87
CA ALA A 228 -1.71 -6.41 3.57
C ALA A 228 -1.36 -6.86 2.13
N CYS A 229 -1.39 -5.94 1.15
CA CYS A 229 -0.96 -6.21 -0.22
C CYS A 229 0.55 -6.42 -0.38
N GLY A 230 1.32 -6.02 0.64
CA GLY A 230 2.77 -5.89 0.62
C GLY A 230 3.23 -4.48 0.21
N PRO A 231 4.48 -4.14 0.53
CA PRO A 231 4.99 -2.77 0.42
C PRO A 231 5.25 -2.36 -1.03
N THR A 232 5.26 -1.05 -1.25
CA THR A 232 5.78 -0.44 -2.47
C THR A 232 7.31 -0.56 -2.48
N ILE A 233 7.89 -0.96 -3.62
CA ILE A 233 9.34 -1.04 -3.80
C ILE A 233 9.85 0.29 -4.38
N PHE A 234 10.87 0.88 -3.75
CA PHE A 234 11.47 2.15 -4.14
C PHE A 234 12.83 1.96 -4.85
N PRO A 235 13.33 2.96 -5.61
CA PRO A 235 14.68 2.91 -6.15
C PRO A 235 15.74 2.90 -5.03
N SER A 236 16.79 2.07 -5.14
CA SER A 236 17.86 2.04 -4.13
C SER A 236 18.59 3.38 -3.99
N GLN A 237 18.59 4.21 -5.02
CA GLN A 237 19.28 5.51 -5.04
C GLN A 237 18.83 6.41 -3.88
N VAL A 238 17.53 6.43 -3.55
CA VAL A 238 17.07 7.18 -2.38
C VAL A 238 17.51 6.54 -1.07
N HIS A 239 17.39 5.23 -0.91
CA HIS A 239 17.85 4.55 0.30
C HIS A 239 19.36 4.77 0.54
N ASP A 240 20.16 4.70 -0.51
CA ASP A 240 21.60 4.86 -0.46
C ASP A 240 22.00 6.31 -0.17
N HIS A 241 21.21 7.29 -0.63
CA HIS A 241 21.38 8.72 -0.33
C HIS A 241 21.03 9.07 1.11
N LEU A 242 20.00 8.44 1.68
CA LEU A 242 19.55 8.71 3.04
C LEU A 242 20.66 8.43 4.07
N ARG A 243 20.72 9.31 5.07
CA ARG A 243 21.51 9.09 6.29
C ARG A 243 21.06 7.80 6.98
N ASP A 244 21.97 7.15 7.70
CA ASP A 244 21.71 5.88 8.37
C ASP A 244 20.46 5.91 9.27
N GLU A 245 20.23 7.03 9.96
CA GLU A 245 19.07 7.20 10.86
C GLU A 245 17.73 7.32 10.12
N ALA A 246 17.73 7.56 8.81
CA ALA A 246 16.53 7.73 7.98
C ALA A 246 16.27 6.55 7.04
N ARG A 247 17.20 5.59 6.92
CA ARG A 247 17.07 4.44 6.01
C ARG A 247 15.89 3.54 6.33
N HIS A 248 15.43 3.51 7.58
CA HIS A 248 14.23 2.75 7.98
C HIS A 248 12.94 3.25 7.32
N LEU A 249 12.96 4.46 6.75
CA LEU A 249 11.83 5.01 6.00
C LEU A 249 11.66 4.32 4.65
N VAL A 250 12.72 3.81 4.04
CA VAL A 250 12.69 3.16 2.72
C VAL A 250 13.35 1.76 2.77
N PRO A 251 12.84 0.82 3.58
CA PRO A 251 13.47 -0.49 3.77
C PRO A 251 13.24 -1.43 2.58
N HIS A 252 12.28 -1.12 1.72
CA HIS A 252 11.90 -1.92 0.56
C HIS A 252 12.36 -1.23 -0.72
N HIS A 253 13.54 -1.60 -1.19
CA HIS A 253 14.15 -0.98 -2.37
C HIS A 253 14.91 -1.98 -3.27
N ARG A 254 15.16 -1.57 -4.52
CA ARG A 254 15.90 -2.33 -5.54
C ARG A 254 16.72 -1.40 -6.45
N ARG A 255 17.85 -1.91 -6.95
CA ARG A 255 18.82 -1.16 -7.79
C ARG A 255 18.71 -1.49 -9.28
N ASP A 256 18.00 -2.55 -9.65
CA ASP A 256 17.90 -3.05 -11.02
C ASP A 256 16.82 -2.34 -11.86
N GLY A 257 16.33 -1.18 -11.39
CA GLY A 257 15.30 -0.41 -12.07
C GLY A 257 13.89 -1.00 -11.97
N ARG A 258 13.71 -2.15 -11.30
CA ARG A 258 12.42 -2.84 -11.09
C ARG A 258 11.79 -2.43 -9.76
N TYR A 259 11.30 -1.20 -9.74
CA TYR A 259 10.63 -0.56 -8.59
C TYR A 259 9.29 0.04 -9.05
N ALA A 260 8.52 0.62 -8.12
CA ALA A 260 7.21 1.19 -8.43
C ALA A 260 7.30 2.39 -9.38
N ALA A 261 7.05 2.15 -10.67
CA ALA A 261 7.01 3.17 -11.71
C ALA A 261 6.08 2.75 -12.85
N VAL A 262 5.61 3.73 -13.62
CA VAL A 262 4.97 3.55 -14.92
C VAL A 262 5.88 4.15 -15.98
N ARG A 263 6.29 3.32 -16.93
CA ARG A 263 7.00 3.74 -18.16
C ARG A 263 6.05 3.44 -19.33
N ASP A 264 6.33 2.39 -20.10
CA ASP A 264 5.41 1.86 -21.14
C ASP A 264 4.32 0.93 -20.55
N GLY A 265 4.43 0.66 -19.26
CA GLY A 265 3.57 -0.18 -18.45
C GLY A 265 4.09 -0.16 -17.02
N LEU A 266 3.50 -0.96 -16.14
CA LEU A 266 4.07 -1.16 -14.81
C LEU A 266 5.41 -1.89 -14.92
N VAL A 267 6.42 -1.39 -14.22
CA VAL A 267 7.80 -1.87 -14.35
C VAL A 267 8.03 -3.19 -13.57
N GLY A 268 7.15 -3.56 -12.66
CA GLY A 268 7.27 -4.75 -11.82
C GLY A 268 8.20 -4.53 -10.62
N GLY A 269 7.78 -4.93 -9.42
CA GLY A 269 8.64 -4.93 -8.22
C GLY A 269 8.87 -6.31 -7.58
N ILE A 270 8.03 -7.29 -7.93
CA ILE A 270 7.96 -8.62 -7.29
C ILE A 270 7.97 -9.71 -8.38
N ASP A 271 8.75 -10.75 -8.15
CA ASP A 271 9.02 -11.82 -9.14
C ASP A 271 8.31 -13.13 -8.80
N GLU A 272 8.21 -13.42 -7.51
CA GLU A 272 7.58 -14.63 -6.98
C GLU A 272 6.74 -14.30 -5.75
N ALA A 273 5.74 -15.14 -5.48
CA ALA A 273 5.07 -15.19 -4.19
C ALA A 273 5.21 -16.58 -3.56
N ARG A 274 5.41 -16.61 -2.24
CA ARG A 274 5.25 -17.81 -1.40
C ARG A 274 4.04 -17.62 -0.51
N ILE A 275 3.20 -18.65 -0.37
CA ILE A 275 2.02 -18.56 0.48
C ILE A 275 2.10 -19.57 1.62
N LEU A 276 2.06 -19.07 2.85
CA LEU A 276 1.79 -19.88 4.03
C LEU A 276 0.27 -20.04 4.16
N ILE A 277 -0.23 -21.22 3.80
CA ILE A 277 -1.65 -21.57 3.87
C ILE A 277 -1.85 -22.44 5.10
N GLU A 278 -2.58 -21.92 6.08
CA GLU A 278 -2.93 -22.58 7.33
C GLU A 278 -4.39 -23.07 7.29
N ASP A 279 -4.66 -24.29 7.75
CA ASP A 279 -6.02 -24.79 7.95
C ASP A 279 -6.60 -24.46 9.33
N ASP A 280 -7.83 -24.91 9.61
CA ASP A 280 -8.50 -24.70 10.90
C ASP A 280 -7.84 -25.47 12.07
N GLU A 281 -7.06 -26.50 11.78
CA GLU A 281 -6.24 -27.28 12.74
C GLU A 281 -4.81 -26.70 12.91
N GLN A 282 -4.52 -25.51 12.35
CA GLN A 282 -3.21 -24.86 12.41
C GLN A 282 -2.07 -25.65 11.74
N ARG A 283 -2.41 -26.49 10.76
CA ARG A 283 -1.44 -27.17 9.89
C ARG A 283 -1.17 -26.31 8.66
N VAL A 284 0.06 -26.33 8.19
CA VAL A 284 0.53 -25.57 7.03
C VAL A 284 0.66 -26.48 5.83
N LEU A 285 0.19 -26.03 4.68
CA LEU A 285 0.41 -26.71 3.41
C LEU A 285 1.89 -26.62 2.99
N MET A 286 2.49 -27.79 2.82
CA MET A 286 3.81 -27.98 2.23
C MET A 286 3.70 -28.82 0.96
N LEU A 287 4.36 -28.40 -0.10
CA LEU A 287 4.47 -29.13 -1.37
C LEU A 287 5.84 -29.78 -1.48
N ARG A 288 5.93 -30.93 -2.13
CA ARG A 288 7.23 -31.50 -2.46
C ARG A 288 7.76 -30.89 -3.74
N ASP A 289 8.99 -30.39 -3.71
CA ASP A 289 9.69 -29.86 -4.88
C ASP A 289 10.85 -30.79 -5.25
N GLY A 290 10.69 -31.54 -6.36
CA GLY A 290 11.68 -32.50 -6.82
C GLY A 290 12.01 -33.61 -5.81
N ALA A 291 13.28 -34.00 -5.74
CA ALA A 291 13.73 -35.14 -4.93
C ALA A 291 13.85 -34.81 -3.42
N ASP A 292 14.20 -33.57 -3.05
CA ASP A 292 14.96 -33.35 -1.80
C ASP A 292 14.33 -32.35 -0.79
N GLY A 293 13.09 -31.89 -0.96
CA GLY A 293 12.51 -31.05 0.11
C GLY A 293 11.02 -30.71 0.01
N TRP A 294 10.48 -30.32 1.17
CA TRP A 294 9.18 -29.69 1.34
C TRP A 294 9.34 -28.16 1.30
N THR A 295 8.42 -27.49 0.63
CA THR A 295 8.40 -26.03 0.49
C THR A 295 6.99 -25.47 0.61
N LEU A 296 6.88 -24.18 0.93
CA LEU A 296 5.62 -23.45 0.78
C LEU A 296 5.26 -23.35 -0.72
N PRO A 297 3.97 -23.32 -1.08
CA PRO A 297 3.54 -23.05 -2.44
C PRO A 297 4.23 -21.80 -3.04
N ARG A 298 5.00 -22.03 -4.11
CA ARG A 298 5.69 -21.00 -4.91
C ARG A 298 4.89 -20.68 -6.15
N LEU A 299 4.52 -19.42 -6.34
CA LEU A 299 3.69 -18.95 -7.44
C LEU A 299 4.39 -17.80 -8.18
N PRO A 300 4.45 -17.83 -9.53
CA PRO A 300 4.90 -16.67 -10.29
C PRO A 300 4.04 -15.45 -9.96
N ALA A 301 4.70 -14.32 -9.67
CA ALA A 301 4.04 -13.08 -9.31
C ALA A 301 4.15 -12.09 -10.47
N ALA A 302 3.03 -11.44 -10.79
CA ALA A 302 2.95 -10.42 -11.82
C ALA A 302 1.93 -9.37 -11.42
N GLU A 303 2.24 -8.12 -11.76
CA GLU A 303 1.32 -7.00 -11.61
C GLU A 303 0.23 -7.06 -12.69
N GLU A 304 -0.95 -6.52 -12.41
CA GLU A 304 -2.03 -6.46 -13.40
C GLU A 304 -1.71 -5.42 -14.47
N GLU A 305 -1.75 -5.79 -15.76
CA GLU A 305 -1.41 -4.90 -16.88
C GLU A 305 -2.22 -3.58 -16.90
N THR A 306 -3.46 -3.61 -16.42
CA THR A 306 -4.35 -2.44 -16.34
C THR A 306 -4.19 -1.64 -15.04
N GLY A 307 -3.17 -1.96 -14.24
CA GLY A 307 -2.82 -1.25 -13.02
C GLY A 307 -2.35 0.18 -13.30
N SER A 308 -2.61 1.09 -12.35
CA SER A 308 -1.96 2.41 -12.34
C SER A 308 -0.75 2.39 -11.41
N ILE A 309 0.00 3.50 -11.33
CA ILE A 309 1.13 3.65 -10.39
C ILE A 309 0.77 3.28 -8.94
N LEU A 310 -0.49 3.44 -8.53
CA LEU A 310 -0.96 3.05 -7.19
C LEU A 310 -1.09 1.55 -6.97
N ASP A 311 -1.17 0.80 -8.06
CA ASP A 311 -1.26 -0.64 -8.09
C ASP A 311 0.14 -1.27 -8.34
N ALA A 312 1.19 -0.46 -8.53
CA ALA A 312 2.56 -0.95 -8.66
C ALA A 312 2.98 -1.78 -7.43
N CYS A 313 3.73 -2.85 -7.67
CA CYS A 313 4.10 -3.89 -6.70
C CYS A 313 2.92 -4.71 -6.14
N ASN A 314 1.69 -4.53 -6.62
CA ASN A 314 0.57 -5.38 -6.23
C ASN A 314 0.46 -6.60 -7.16
N VAL A 315 0.76 -7.77 -6.62
CA VAL A 315 0.73 -9.04 -7.35
C VAL A 315 -0.44 -9.96 -6.94
N MET A 316 -1.39 -9.46 -6.15
CA MET A 316 -2.50 -10.25 -5.62
C MET A 316 -3.30 -10.95 -6.73
N GLY A 317 -3.55 -10.27 -7.85
CA GLY A 317 -4.29 -10.83 -8.99
C GLY A 317 -3.66 -12.12 -9.51
N SER A 318 -2.37 -12.10 -9.83
CA SER A 318 -1.66 -13.29 -10.34
C SER A 318 -1.57 -14.38 -9.27
N VAL A 319 -1.33 -14.02 -8.01
CA VAL A 319 -1.16 -14.97 -6.91
C VAL A 319 -2.46 -15.74 -6.65
N PHE A 320 -3.61 -15.07 -6.64
CA PHE A 320 -4.91 -15.73 -6.50
C PHE A 320 -5.22 -16.66 -7.67
N GLU A 321 -4.95 -16.21 -8.90
CA GLU A 321 -5.19 -17.01 -10.10
C GLU A 321 -4.28 -18.25 -10.15
N GLN A 322 -3.01 -18.11 -9.76
CA GLN A 322 -2.06 -19.22 -9.71
C GLN A 322 -2.42 -20.19 -8.57
N ALA A 323 -2.88 -19.72 -7.41
CA ALA A 323 -3.36 -20.61 -6.35
C ALA A 323 -4.58 -21.43 -6.83
N ARG A 324 -5.51 -20.79 -7.54
CA ARG A 324 -6.69 -21.45 -8.10
C ARG A 324 -6.32 -22.50 -9.15
N THR A 325 -5.45 -22.15 -10.09
CA THR A 325 -5.12 -23.01 -11.24
C THR A 325 -4.08 -24.08 -10.90
N ARG A 326 -3.08 -23.76 -10.08
CA ARG A 326 -1.98 -24.69 -9.75
C ARG A 326 -2.25 -25.53 -8.52
N LEU A 327 -3.01 -25.04 -7.55
CA LEU A 327 -3.26 -25.75 -6.28
C LEU A 327 -4.71 -26.23 -6.15
N GLY A 328 -5.61 -25.74 -7.01
CA GLY A 328 -7.04 -26.00 -6.87
C GLY A 328 -7.66 -25.25 -5.69
N LEU A 329 -6.94 -24.27 -5.12
CA LEU A 329 -7.34 -23.55 -3.91
C LEU A 329 -7.93 -22.19 -4.26
N ARG A 330 -9.12 -21.92 -3.74
CA ARG A 330 -9.73 -20.58 -3.79
C ARG A 330 -9.37 -19.84 -2.51
N LEU A 331 -8.51 -18.84 -2.64
CA LEU A 331 -8.13 -17.97 -1.53
C LEU A 331 -9.10 -16.78 -1.48
N SER A 332 -9.54 -16.41 -0.28
CA SER A 332 -10.46 -15.25 -0.08
C SER A 332 -9.73 -13.94 0.16
N TRP A 333 -8.51 -14.03 0.70
CA TRP A 333 -7.68 -12.89 1.11
C TRP A 333 -6.25 -13.35 1.32
N LEU A 334 -5.29 -12.44 1.30
CA LEU A 334 -3.91 -12.68 1.70
C LEU A 334 -3.44 -11.58 2.64
N SER A 335 -2.43 -11.84 3.47
CA SER A 335 -1.78 -10.80 4.27
C SER A 335 -0.27 -10.92 4.19
N TRP A 336 0.42 -9.81 4.01
CA TRP A 336 1.86 -9.79 3.86
C TRP A 336 2.60 -10.21 5.14
N LEU A 337 3.67 -10.98 4.98
CA LEU A 337 4.57 -11.38 6.05
C LEU A 337 5.95 -10.73 5.93
N LEU A 338 6.59 -10.87 4.76
CA LEU A 338 7.92 -10.32 4.45
C LEU A 338 8.19 -10.35 2.93
N ASP A 339 9.20 -9.59 2.48
CA ASP A 339 9.75 -9.66 1.13
C ASP A 339 11.20 -10.17 1.19
N LEU A 340 11.46 -11.34 0.60
CA LEU A 340 12.78 -11.96 0.51
C LEU A 340 13.57 -11.36 -0.66
N PRO A 341 14.75 -10.76 -0.41
CA PRO A 341 15.68 -10.44 -1.47
C PRO A 341 16.42 -11.71 -1.95
N GLY A 342 16.77 -11.75 -3.22
CA GLY A 342 17.65 -12.77 -3.78
C GLY A 342 18.25 -12.32 -5.10
N SER A 343 18.92 -13.25 -5.77
CA SER A 343 19.42 -13.09 -7.13
C SER A 343 18.43 -13.72 -8.11
N ALA A 344 18.28 -13.12 -9.29
CA ALA A 344 17.47 -13.70 -10.36
C ALA A 344 17.97 -15.11 -10.73
N PRO A 345 17.08 -16.05 -11.13
CA PRO A 345 17.48 -17.40 -11.49
C PRO A 345 18.48 -17.48 -12.65
N ASP A 346 18.51 -16.48 -13.52
CA ASP A 346 19.47 -16.33 -14.62
C ASP A 346 20.80 -15.68 -14.19
N GLY A 347 20.94 -15.33 -12.91
CA GLY A 347 22.12 -14.67 -12.34
C GLY A 347 22.21 -13.17 -12.66
N HIS A 348 21.23 -12.60 -13.38
CA HIS A 348 21.26 -11.21 -13.83
C HIS A 348 20.18 -10.37 -13.14
N GLY A 349 20.59 -9.56 -12.17
CA GLY A 349 19.71 -8.62 -11.47
C GLY A 349 19.17 -9.15 -10.15
N ALA A 350 18.30 -8.36 -9.52
CA ALA A 350 17.71 -8.72 -8.24
C ALA A 350 16.48 -9.59 -8.46
N TRP A 351 16.15 -10.37 -7.43
CA TRP A 351 14.91 -11.13 -7.35
C TRP A 351 14.20 -10.78 -6.05
N ARG A 352 12.87 -10.68 -6.11
CA ARG A 352 12.02 -10.48 -4.94
C ARG A 352 10.94 -11.53 -4.86
N CYS A 353 10.90 -12.23 -3.73
CA CYS A 353 9.81 -13.11 -3.37
C CYS A 353 8.99 -12.52 -2.22
N ARG A 354 7.70 -12.33 -2.45
CA ARG A 354 6.77 -11.86 -1.44
C ARG A 354 6.13 -13.02 -0.71
N VAL A 355 6.27 -13.06 0.61
CA VAL A 355 5.66 -14.09 1.44
C VAL A 355 4.33 -13.58 1.98
N TYR A 356 3.26 -14.33 1.74
CA TYR A 356 1.92 -14.07 2.24
C TYR A 356 1.48 -15.16 3.24
N GLY A 357 0.59 -14.79 4.15
CA GLY A 357 -0.19 -15.70 5.00
C GLY A 357 -1.65 -15.74 4.58
N HIS A 358 -2.26 -16.91 4.73
CA HIS A 358 -3.69 -17.17 4.57
C HIS A 358 -4.15 -18.20 5.58
N ARG A 359 -5.38 -18.05 6.08
CA ARG A 359 -6.06 -19.07 6.88
C ARG A 359 -7.35 -19.50 6.20
N LEU A 360 -7.51 -20.80 6.00
CA LEU A 360 -8.73 -21.40 5.46
C LEU A 360 -9.86 -21.34 6.50
N SER A 361 -11.09 -21.25 6.01
CA SER A 361 -12.30 -21.27 6.86
C SER A 361 -12.77 -22.70 7.21
N GLY A 362 -12.04 -23.74 6.80
CA GLY A 362 -12.41 -25.13 7.01
C GLY A 362 -11.20 -26.07 6.91
N PRO A 363 -11.45 -27.40 6.90
CA PRO A 363 -10.39 -28.39 6.99
C PRO A 363 -9.49 -28.39 5.75
N ALA A 364 -8.27 -28.88 5.93
CA ALA A 364 -7.29 -29.12 4.88
C ALA A 364 -7.90 -29.78 3.63
N PRO A 365 -8.05 -29.05 2.51
CA PRO A 365 -8.53 -29.64 1.27
C PRO A 365 -7.42 -30.47 0.61
N GLN A 366 -7.83 -31.36 -0.30
CA GLN A 366 -6.90 -32.00 -1.22
C GLN A 366 -6.36 -30.95 -2.21
N VAL A 367 -5.05 -30.95 -2.42
CA VAL A 367 -4.39 -30.05 -3.38
C VAL A 367 -4.28 -30.72 -4.73
N VAL A 368 -4.98 -30.17 -5.73
CA VAL A 368 -5.10 -30.74 -7.07
C VAL A 368 -4.75 -29.68 -8.10
N GLY A 369 -3.75 -29.97 -8.94
CA GLY A 369 -3.30 -29.04 -9.98
C GLY A 369 -4.15 -29.04 -11.24
N ALA A 370 -3.81 -28.14 -12.16
CA ALA A 370 -4.38 -28.09 -13.50
C ALA A 370 -4.23 -29.47 -14.19
N GLY A 371 -5.35 -30.08 -14.56
CA GLY A 371 -5.40 -31.42 -15.16
C GLY A 371 -5.80 -32.54 -14.19
N GLY A 372 -6.11 -32.24 -12.93
CA GLY A 372 -6.63 -33.22 -11.98
C GLY A 372 -5.56 -34.08 -11.29
N ALA A 373 -4.28 -33.86 -11.59
CA ALA A 373 -3.19 -34.53 -10.92
C ALA A 373 -3.00 -33.95 -9.50
N ALA A 374 -2.97 -34.83 -8.49
CA ALA A 374 -2.67 -34.44 -7.12
C ALA A 374 -1.18 -34.09 -7.01
N HIS A 375 -0.88 -32.98 -6.35
CA HIS A 375 0.50 -32.69 -5.94
C HIS A 375 0.89 -33.62 -4.80
N GLU A 376 2.16 -34.00 -4.73
CA GLU A 376 2.68 -34.56 -3.49
C GLU A 376 2.74 -33.43 -2.45
N HIS A 377 1.89 -33.51 -1.43
CA HIS A 377 1.73 -32.47 -0.43
C HIS A 377 1.56 -33.06 0.98
N ARG A 378 1.82 -32.23 1.99
CA ARG A 378 1.56 -32.52 3.40
C ARG A 378 0.99 -31.30 4.08
N TRP A 379 0.06 -31.54 5.00
CA TRP A 379 -0.37 -30.55 5.98
C TRP A 379 0.42 -30.79 7.26
N MET A 380 1.36 -29.91 7.57
CA MET A 380 2.28 -30.07 8.69
C MET A 380 1.92 -29.16 9.85
N THR A 381 1.79 -29.73 11.04
CA THR A 381 1.79 -28.96 12.29
C THR A 381 3.14 -28.25 12.50
N ALA A 382 3.19 -27.27 13.40
CA ALA A 382 4.45 -26.62 13.77
C ALA A 382 5.52 -27.62 14.27
N ALA A 383 5.10 -28.70 14.96
CA ALA A 383 5.99 -29.75 15.43
C ALA A 383 6.58 -30.57 14.27
N GLN A 384 5.74 -31.00 13.32
CA GLN A 384 6.17 -31.74 12.12
C GLN A 384 7.06 -30.88 11.21
N LEU A 385 6.76 -29.58 11.08
CA LEU A 385 7.64 -28.65 10.39
C LEU A 385 8.99 -28.51 11.12
N GLY A 386 8.97 -28.57 12.45
CA GLY A 386 10.17 -28.67 13.29
C GLY A 386 11.01 -29.91 13.00
N GLU A 387 10.39 -31.08 12.96
CA GLU A 387 11.04 -32.37 12.65
C GLU A 387 11.62 -32.38 11.23
N ALA A 388 10.85 -31.92 10.23
CA ALA A 388 11.30 -31.80 8.85
C ALA A 388 12.50 -30.86 8.72
N ALA A 389 12.51 -29.73 9.45
CA ALA A 389 13.65 -28.81 9.48
C ALA A 389 14.90 -29.48 10.08
N THR A 390 14.75 -30.24 11.18
CA THR A 390 15.88 -30.97 11.81
C THR A 390 16.42 -32.08 10.92
N ALA A 391 15.57 -32.66 10.07
CA ALA A 391 15.94 -33.67 9.09
C ALA A 391 16.48 -33.09 7.76
N ASP A 392 16.67 -31.76 7.67
CA ASP A 392 17.10 -31.05 6.45
C ASP A 392 16.18 -31.31 5.23
N GLN A 393 14.88 -31.44 5.51
CA GLN A 393 13.85 -31.73 4.49
C GLN A 393 13.09 -30.48 4.06
N LEU A 394 13.53 -29.27 4.43
CA LEU A 394 12.87 -28.01 4.07
C LEU A 394 13.77 -27.19 3.13
N GLU A 395 13.21 -26.72 2.02
CA GLU A 395 13.96 -25.99 0.98
C GLU A 395 14.70 -24.77 1.53
N CYS A 396 14.07 -23.96 2.39
CA CYS A 396 14.68 -22.74 2.93
C CYS A 396 15.42 -22.97 4.26
N GLY A 397 15.92 -24.18 4.52
CA GLY A 397 16.74 -24.46 5.71
C GLY A 397 16.01 -24.14 7.03
N GLY A 398 14.67 -24.26 7.04
CA GLY A 398 13.84 -24.01 8.21
C GLY A 398 13.34 -22.57 8.39
N GLN A 399 13.58 -21.65 7.44
CA GLN A 399 12.97 -20.30 7.49
C GLN A 399 11.44 -20.34 7.51
N GLU A 400 10.82 -21.38 6.95
CA GLU A 400 9.38 -21.60 6.99
C GLU A 400 8.84 -21.63 8.43
N ARG A 401 9.64 -22.14 9.39
CA ARG A 401 9.27 -22.10 10.82
C ARG A 401 9.23 -20.68 11.36
N LYS A 402 10.16 -19.83 10.92
CA LYS A 402 10.17 -18.41 11.30
C LYS A 402 8.93 -17.73 10.74
N TRP A 403 8.59 -17.97 9.48
CA TRP A 403 7.41 -17.39 8.84
C TRP A 403 6.11 -17.88 9.49
N LEU A 404 6.04 -19.17 9.85
CA LEU A 404 4.92 -19.71 10.61
C LEU A 404 4.80 -19.04 11.97
N ARG A 405 5.89 -18.85 12.70
CA ARG A 405 5.87 -18.10 13.96
C ARG A 405 5.38 -16.67 13.74
N MET A 406 5.92 -15.95 12.76
CA MET A 406 5.49 -14.57 12.44
C MET A 406 4.00 -14.49 12.15
N TRP A 407 3.47 -15.48 11.43
CA TRP A 407 2.05 -15.62 11.13
C TRP A 407 1.23 -15.88 12.40
N GLN A 408 1.59 -16.92 13.16
CA GLN A 408 0.78 -17.39 14.28
C GLN A 408 0.85 -16.50 15.51
N GLN A 409 2.00 -15.90 15.77
CA GLN A 409 2.23 -15.00 16.90
C GLN A 409 1.96 -13.54 16.54
N GLN A 410 1.61 -13.26 15.28
CA GLN A 410 1.38 -11.91 14.78
C GLN A 410 2.59 -11.00 15.03
N GLU A 411 3.77 -11.51 14.67
CA GLU A 411 5.05 -10.84 14.88
C GLU A 411 5.75 -10.53 13.55
N ASP A 412 6.66 -9.56 13.55
CA ASP A 412 7.59 -9.33 12.45
C ASP A 412 8.86 -10.20 12.55
N GLU A 413 9.80 -9.99 11.62
CA GLU A 413 11.06 -10.74 11.56
C GLU A 413 11.95 -10.59 12.80
N GLN A 414 11.72 -9.56 13.62
CA GLN A 414 12.43 -9.28 14.86
C GLN A 414 11.63 -9.70 16.10
N GLY A 415 10.48 -10.36 15.93
CA GLY A 415 9.64 -10.84 17.03
C GLY A 415 8.80 -9.75 17.68
N ARG A 416 8.58 -8.61 17.02
CA ARG A 416 7.74 -7.53 17.56
C ARG A 416 6.31 -7.70 17.05
N ALA A 417 5.34 -7.41 17.91
CA ALA A 417 3.92 -7.49 17.56
C ALA A 417 3.57 -6.59 16.37
N VAL A 418 2.68 -7.08 15.50
CA VAL A 418 2.20 -6.33 14.34
C VAL A 418 0.68 -6.47 14.14
N THR A 419 0.09 -5.43 13.56
CA THR A 419 -1.33 -5.33 13.21
C THR A 419 -1.49 -5.54 11.71
N ARG A 420 -1.89 -6.76 11.31
CA ARG A 420 -2.08 -7.15 9.91
C ARG A 420 -3.53 -7.00 9.46
N GLY A 421 -3.72 -6.56 8.20
CA GLY A 421 -5.03 -6.47 7.56
C GLY A 421 -5.26 -7.54 6.50
N PHE A 422 -6.42 -7.44 5.84
CA PHE A 422 -6.80 -8.27 4.71
C PHE A 422 -6.38 -7.60 3.39
N GLY A 423 -5.74 -8.35 2.50
CA GLY A 423 -5.30 -7.94 1.18
C GLY A 423 -6.05 -8.66 0.08
N PHE A 424 -6.39 -7.94 -0.99
CA PHE A 424 -7.23 -8.45 -2.09
C PHE A 424 -6.67 -8.14 -3.49
N PRO A 425 -7.03 -8.94 -4.51
CA PRO A 425 -6.83 -8.56 -5.89
C PRO A 425 -7.72 -7.36 -6.27
N LYS A 426 -7.31 -6.57 -7.26
CA LYS A 426 -8.02 -5.35 -7.67
C LYS A 426 -9.43 -5.65 -8.17
N ALA A 427 -9.64 -6.81 -8.79
CA ALA A 427 -10.96 -7.26 -9.25
C ALA A 427 -12.03 -7.31 -8.14
N ILE A 428 -11.64 -7.46 -6.87
CA ILE A 428 -12.55 -7.48 -5.73
C ILE A 428 -13.05 -6.07 -5.37
N LYS A 429 -12.41 -4.99 -5.86
CA LYS A 429 -12.83 -3.60 -5.63
C LYS A 429 -14.34 -3.38 -5.84
N LYS A 430 -14.96 -4.04 -6.82
CA LYS A 430 -16.39 -3.91 -7.11
C LYS A 430 -17.32 -4.31 -5.95
N HIS A 431 -16.82 -5.08 -4.99
CA HIS A 431 -17.55 -5.48 -3.78
C HIS A 431 -17.45 -4.44 -2.66
N PHE A 432 -16.57 -3.44 -2.79
CA PHE A 432 -16.38 -2.38 -1.82
C PHE A 432 -16.87 -1.05 -2.36
N SER A 433 -17.67 -0.35 -1.56
CA SER A 433 -18.22 0.97 -1.90
C SER A 433 -18.16 1.96 -0.75
N TYR A 434 -17.61 1.55 0.41
CA TYR A 434 -17.64 2.34 1.64
C TYR A 434 -16.78 3.60 1.58
N ASN A 435 -15.70 3.60 0.80
CA ASN A 435 -14.65 4.61 0.91
C ASN A 435 -14.87 5.85 0.01
N SER A 436 -15.93 5.86 -0.79
CA SER A 436 -16.36 7.02 -1.60
C SER A 436 -17.71 7.51 -1.10
N ASN A 437 -18.03 8.79 -1.28
CA ASN A 437 -19.29 9.36 -0.80
C ASN A 437 -20.55 8.76 -1.46
N GLY A 438 -21.72 9.10 -0.88
CA GLY A 438 -23.03 8.68 -1.38
C GLY A 438 -23.54 7.36 -0.77
N ASN A 439 -22.93 6.87 0.31
CA ASN A 439 -23.44 5.72 1.04
C ASN A 439 -24.45 6.13 2.13
N PRO A 440 -25.33 5.20 2.56
CA PRO A 440 -26.02 5.37 3.83
C PRO A 440 -25.03 5.42 5.00
N PRO A 441 -25.35 6.13 6.10
CA PRO A 441 -24.53 6.09 7.31
C PRO A 441 -24.37 4.65 7.83
N GLY A 442 -23.16 4.28 8.23
CA GLY A 442 -22.87 2.95 8.75
C GLY A 442 -21.42 2.54 8.54
N SER A 443 -21.17 1.23 8.62
CA SER A 443 -19.86 0.63 8.40
C SER A 443 -19.95 -0.62 7.54
N CYS A 444 -18.94 -0.85 6.70
CA CYS A 444 -18.74 -2.08 5.96
C CYS A 444 -17.67 -2.93 6.67
N ARG A 445 -18.03 -4.15 7.07
CA ARG A 445 -17.08 -5.09 7.67
C ARG A 445 -16.15 -5.66 6.60
N VAL A 446 -14.87 -5.32 6.68
CA VAL A 446 -13.79 -5.98 5.95
C VAL A 446 -13.26 -7.14 6.79
N GLY A 447 -13.19 -8.34 6.21
CA GLY A 447 -12.77 -9.58 6.89
C GLY A 447 -13.89 -10.60 7.11
N VAL A 448 -15.07 -10.41 6.49
CA VAL A 448 -16.15 -11.40 6.46
C VAL A 448 -16.39 -11.80 5.00
N PHE A 449 -16.51 -13.10 4.76
CA PHE A 449 -16.57 -13.68 3.42
C PHE A 449 -17.78 -14.60 3.30
N ASP A 450 -18.36 -14.67 2.10
CA ASP A 450 -19.41 -15.64 1.76
C ASP A 450 -18.82 -17.04 1.48
N ALA A 451 -19.69 -17.99 1.11
CA ALA A 451 -19.29 -19.37 0.82
C ALA A 451 -18.38 -19.45 -0.43
N GLU A 452 -18.48 -18.47 -1.33
CA GLU A 452 -17.67 -18.32 -2.52
C GLU A 452 -16.32 -17.64 -2.22
N GLY A 453 -16.11 -17.17 -0.99
CA GLY A 453 -14.89 -16.49 -0.55
C GLY A 453 -14.81 -15.01 -0.96
N LEU A 454 -15.92 -14.42 -1.40
CA LEU A 454 -16.03 -13.01 -1.73
C LEU A 454 -16.40 -12.20 -0.47
N PRO A 455 -16.02 -10.91 -0.37
CA PRO A 455 -16.45 -10.07 0.74
C PRO A 455 -17.98 -10.07 0.85
N ALA A 456 -18.50 -10.32 2.05
CA ALA A 456 -19.93 -10.33 2.29
C ALA A 456 -20.53 -8.95 1.92
N SER A 457 -21.62 -8.98 1.15
CA SER A 457 -22.33 -7.75 0.79
C SER A 457 -22.96 -7.11 2.03
N ARG A 458 -23.17 -5.79 1.94
CA ARG A 458 -23.61 -4.87 3.01
C ARG A 458 -24.60 -5.53 3.99
N SER A 459 -24.27 -5.49 5.28
CA SER A 459 -25.19 -5.74 6.39
C SER A 459 -26.10 -4.54 6.65
#